data_AF-A0A9D8N6B1-F1
#
_entry.id   AF-A0A9D8N6B1-F1
#
_cell.length_a   1.000
_cell.length_b   1.000
_cell.length_c   1.000
_cell.angle_alpha   90.00
_cell.angle_beta   90.00
_cell.angle_gamma   90.00
#
_symmetry.space_group_name_H-M   'P 1'
#
loop_
_entity.id
_entity.type
_entity.pdbx_description
1 polymer ?
#
loop_
_entity_poly.entity_id
_entity_poly.type
_entity_poly.pdbx_seq_one_letter_code
_entity_poly.pdbx_strand_id
1 'polypeptide(L)'
;MFEKFKIKRKIRALKSQIAEIEKKRERSQSALTKALLSGKEASDADVDYFNKYTNHIDILRKRIRELQNKLEEGNVDNESPQ
;
A
#
# COMPACT_ATOMS: atom_id res chain seq x y z
N MET A 1 18.29 -16.61 9.50
CA MET A 1 18.77 -15.59 8.53
C MET A 1 17.97 -15.59 7.21
N PHE A 2 17.69 -16.76 6.61
CA PHE A 2 16.96 -16.90 5.33
C PHE A 2 15.51 -16.39 5.35
N GLU A 3 14.75 -16.65 6.42
CA GLU A 3 13.36 -16.16 6.54
C GLU A 3 13.27 -14.63 6.62
N LYS A 4 14.16 -13.98 7.38
CA LYS A 4 14.26 -12.50 7.42
C LYS A 4 14.51 -11.93 6.01
N PHE A 5 15.38 -12.56 5.21
CA PHE A 5 15.63 -12.14 3.83
C PHE A 5 14.39 -12.32 2.93
N LYS A 6 13.69 -13.45 3.03
CA LYS A 6 12.43 -13.68 2.30
C LYS A 6 11.37 -12.64 2.64
N ILE A 7 11.20 -12.32 3.92
CA ILE A 7 10.24 -11.31 4.39
C ILE A 7 10.60 -9.94 3.80
N LYS A 8 11.87 -9.52 3.90
CA LYS A 8 12.34 -8.25 3.31
C LYS A 8 12.10 -8.20 1.80
N ARG A 9 12.35 -9.30 1.07
CA ARG A 9 12.08 -9.38 -0.38
C ARG A 9 10.59 -9.24 -0.70
N LYS A 10 9.71 -9.90 0.07
CA LYS A 10 8.25 -9.76 -0.07
C LYS A 10 7.79 -8.33 0.19
N ILE A 11 8.31 -7.67 1.22
CA ILE A 11 8.00 -6.26 1.50
C ILE A 11 8.39 -5.36 0.32
N ARG A 12 9.58 -5.55 -0.27
CA ARG A 12 10.00 -4.77 -1.46
C ARG A 12 9.06 -4.99 -2.65
N ALA A 13 8.66 -6.23 -2.91
CA ALA A 13 7.73 -6.55 -3.99
C ALA A 13 6.37 -5.88 -3.78
N LEU A 14 5.83 -5.92 -2.55
CA LEU A 14 4.56 -5.24 -2.21
C LEU A 14 4.67 -3.72 -2.37
N LYS A 15 5.80 -3.11 -1.97
CA LYS A 15 6.04 -1.68 -2.20
C LYS A 15 6.06 -1.31 -3.69
N SER A 16 6.67 -2.15 -4.53
CA SER A 16 6.67 -1.96 -5.98
C SER A 16 5.25 -2.05 -6.55
N GLN A 17 4.46 -3.02 -6.10
CA GLN A 17 3.06 -3.16 -6.51
C GLN A 17 2.21 -1.96 -6.11
N ILE A 18 2.40 -1.43 -4.89
CA ILE A 18 1.73 -0.19 -4.45
C ILE A 18 2.06 0.95 -5.40
N ALA A 19 3.34 1.16 -5.75
CA ALA A 19 3.74 2.24 -6.65
C ALA A 19 3.10 2.11 -8.04
N GLU A 20 2.95 0.90 -8.57
CA GLU A 20 2.24 0.66 -9.84
C GLU A 20 0.74 0.95 -9.75
N ILE A 21 0.11 0.58 -8.63
CA ILE A 21 -1.32 0.83 -8.41
C ILE A 21 -1.58 2.32 -8.17
N GLU A 22 -0.68 3.02 -7.48
CA GLU A 22 -0.76 4.47 -7.26
C GLU A 22 -0.75 5.23 -8.59
N LYS A 23 0.10 4.83 -9.55
CA LYS A 23 0.07 5.37 -10.92
C LYS A 23 -1.30 5.17 -11.61
N LYS A 24 -1.94 4.02 -11.39
CA LYS A 24 -3.28 3.75 -11.95
C LYS A 24 -4.38 4.58 -11.26
N ARG A 25 -4.24 4.83 -9.96
CA ARG A 25 -5.17 5.66 -9.17
C ARG A 25 -5.04 7.15 -9.50
N GLU A 26 -3.85 7.61 -9.89
CA GLU A 26 -3.54 9.02 -10.13
C GLU A 26 -4.47 9.67 -11.17
N ARG A 27 -4.84 8.93 -12.22
CA ARG A 27 -5.78 9.41 -13.23
C ARG A 27 -7.15 9.74 -12.62
N SER A 28 -7.76 8.79 -11.91
CA SER A 28 -9.03 9.01 -11.23
C SER A 28 -8.93 10.10 -10.18
N GLN A 29 -7.83 10.13 -9.40
CA GLN A 29 -7.61 11.17 -8.39
C GLN A 29 -7.57 12.58 -9.00
N SER A 30 -6.92 12.74 -10.16
CA SER A 30 -6.85 14.01 -10.89
C SER A 30 -8.22 14.43 -11.40
N ALA A 31 -9.00 13.49 -11.94
CA ALA A 31 -10.37 13.74 -12.39
C ALA A 31 -11.29 14.16 -11.24
N LEU A 32 -11.26 13.43 -10.11
CA LEU A 32 -12.01 13.76 -8.90
C LEU A 32 -11.64 15.14 -8.35
N THR A 33 -10.33 15.45 -8.27
CA THR A 33 -9.84 16.75 -7.80
C THR A 33 -10.32 17.89 -8.71
N LYS A 34 -10.28 17.69 -10.02
CA LYS A 34 -10.74 18.69 -10.99
C LYS A 34 -12.25 18.95 -10.87
N ALA A 35 -13.05 17.90 -10.70
CA ALA A 35 -14.49 18.01 -10.51
C ALA A 35 -14.79 18.82 -9.24
N LEU A 36 -14.14 18.47 -8.13
CA LEU A 36 -14.24 19.18 -6.84
C LEU A 36 -13.91 20.67 -6.98
N LEU A 37 -12.76 21.01 -7.57
CA LEU A 37 -12.34 22.40 -7.75
C LEU A 37 -13.25 23.20 -8.69
N SER A 38 -13.92 22.52 -9.62
CA SER A 38 -14.83 23.15 -10.58
C SER A 38 -16.28 23.25 -10.06
N GLY A 39 -16.56 22.77 -8.84
CA GLY A 39 -17.92 22.67 -8.32
C GLY A 39 -18.81 21.72 -9.13
N LYS A 40 -18.22 20.74 -9.82
CA LYS A 40 -18.93 19.74 -10.62
C LYS A 40 -18.96 18.40 -9.89
N GLU A 41 -19.98 17.62 -10.17
CA GLU A 41 -20.00 16.21 -9.75
C GLU A 41 -18.94 15.42 -10.51
N ALA A 42 -18.27 14.52 -9.77
CA ALA A 42 -17.35 13.56 -10.35
C ALA A 42 -18.13 12.46 -11.08
N SER A 43 -17.48 11.82 -12.07
CA SER A 43 -18.09 10.66 -12.71
C SER A 43 -18.06 9.45 -11.79
N ASP A 44 -19.13 8.65 -11.78
CA ASP A 44 -19.20 7.40 -11.02
C ASP A 44 -18.05 6.46 -11.40
N ALA A 45 -17.67 6.43 -12.67
CA ALA A 45 -16.55 5.64 -13.16
C ALA A 45 -15.21 6.04 -12.52
N ASP A 46 -14.93 7.34 -12.37
CA ASP A 46 -13.72 7.83 -11.72
C ASP A 46 -13.74 7.54 -10.21
N VAL A 47 -14.91 7.66 -9.57
CA VAL A 47 -15.11 7.33 -8.14
C VAL A 47 -14.85 5.84 -7.90
N ASP A 48 -15.44 4.96 -8.70
CA ASP A 48 -15.24 3.51 -8.61
C ASP A 48 -13.79 3.11 -8.85
N TYR A 49 -13.16 3.69 -9.87
CA TYR A 49 -11.73 3.46 -10.15
C TYR A 49 -10.85 3.89 -8.98
N PHE A 50 -11.11 5.07 -8.42
CA PHE A 50 -10.36 5.57 -7.26
C PHE A 50 -10.54 4.65 -6.06
N ASN A 51 -11.77 4.29 -5.73
CA ASN A 51 -12.10 3.43 -4.58
C ASN A 51 -11.47 2.04 -4.72
N LYS A 52 -11.55 1.45 -5.91
CA LYS A 52 -10.96 0.14 -6.20
C LYS A 52 -9.45 0.13 -5.92
N TYR A 53 -8.72 1.10 -6.44
CA TYR A 53 -7.27 1.14 -6.26
C TYR A 53 -6.86 1.58 -4.85
N THR A 54 -7.61 2.47 -4.21
CA THR A 54 -7.41 2.83 -2.79
C THR A 54 -7.53 1.60 -1.90
N ASN A 55 -8.62 0.82 -2.04
CA ASN A 55 -8.81 -0.41 -1.27
C ASN A 55 -7.67 -1.42 -1.51
N HIS A 56 -7.25 -1.59 -2.76
CA HIS A 56 -6.13 -2.49 -3.07
C HIS A 56 -4.82 -2.03 -2.41
N ILE A 57 -4.52 -0.74 -2.44
CA ILE A 57 -3.34 -0.17 -1.76
C ILE A 57 -3.41 -0.42 -0.25
N ASP A 58 -4.57 -0.24 0.37
CA ASP A 58 -4.74 -0.42 1.81
C ASP A 58 -4.56 -1.88 2.25
N ILE A 59 -5.04 -2.84 1.45
CA ILE A 59 -4.78 -4.27 1.65
C ILE A 59 -3.27 -4.55 1.61
N LEU A 60 -2.56 -4.01 0.62
CA LEU A 60 -1.11 -4.20 0.49
C LEU A 60 -0.34 -3.54 1.65
N ARG A 61 -0.76 -2.34 2.08
CA ARG A 61 -0.18 -1.64 3.24
C ARG A 61 -0.38 -2.44 4.52
N LYS A 62 -1.58 -2.98 4.75
CA LYS A 62 -1.84 -3.89 5.88
C LYS A 62 -0.91 -5.09 5.84
N ARG A 63 -0.75 -5.71 4.67
CA ARG A 63 0.16 -6.85 4.50
C ARG A 63 1.62 -6.50 4.78
N ILE A 64 2.07 -5.31 4.39
CA ILE A 64 3.42 -4.82 4.73
C ILE A 64 3.57 -4.69 6.25
N ARG A 65 2.61 -4.09 6.94
CA ARG A 65 2.64 -3.95 8.41
C ARG A 65 2.73 -5.32 9.10
N GLU A 66 1.91 -6.28 8.69
CA GLU A 66 1.98 -7.66 9.21
C GLU A 66 3.37 -8.30 9.03
N LEU A 67 4.01 -8.08 7.87
CA LEU A 67 5.34 -8.60 7.59
C LEU A 67 6.45 -7.86 8.36
N GLN A 68 6.26 -6.56 8.65
CA GLN A 68 7.17 -5.78 9.48
C GLN A 68 7.11 -6.25 10.94
N ASN A 69 5.91 -6.42 11.50
CA ASN A 69 5.75 -6.94 12.86
C ASN A 69 6.42 -8.31 13.02
N LYS A 70 6.24 -9.23 12.06
CA LYS A 70 6.93 -10.53 12.06
C LYS A 70 8.46 -10.44 12.02
N LEU A 71 8.98 -9.38 11.41
CA LEU A 71 10.42 -9.14 11.35
C LEU A 71 10.95 -8.62 12.68
N GLU A 72 10.16 -7.79 13.36
CA GLU A 72 10.45 -7.21 14.69
C GLU A 72 10.32 -8.26 15.80
N GLU A 73 9.23 -9.02 15.85
CA GLU A 73 9.04 -10.13 16.80
C GLU A 73 10.22 -11.12 16.75
N GLY A 74 10.65 -11.51 15.55
CA GLY A 74 11.83 -12.38 15.37
C GLY A 74 13.19 -11.71 15.61
N ASN A 75 13.24 -10.44 16.00
CA ASN A 75 14.45 -9.76 16.50
C ASN A 75 14.51 -9.73 18.04
N VAL A 76 13.36 -9.74 18.73
CA VAL A 76 13.30 -9.66 20.21
C VAL A 76 13.91 -10.91 20.87
N ASP A 77 13.87 -12.07 20.21
CA ASP A 77 14.47 -13.32 20.72
C ASP A 77 16.02 -13.34 20.74
N ASN A 78 16.72 -12.30 20.25
CA ASN A 78 18.18 -12.23 20.24
C ASN A 78 18.79 -11.21 21.22
N GLU A 79 17.96 -10.50 21.98
CA GLU A 79 18.42 -9.55 23.01
C GLU A 79 18.06 -10.09 24.40
N SER A 80 18.66 -11.22 24.80
CA SER A 80 18.73 -11.57 26.22
C SER A 80 19.74 -10.64 26.91
N PRO A 81 19.40 -10.00 28.05
CA PRO A 81 20.35 -9.20 28.80
C PRO A 81 21.49 -10.08 29.32
N GLN A 82 22.73 -9.67 29.05
CA GLN A 82 23.89 -10.14 29.82
C GLN A 82 23.89 -9.48 31.21
#